data_AF-A0A1V4H6E9-F1
#
_entry.id   AF-A0A1V4H6E9-F1
#
_cell.length_a   1.000
_cell.length_b   1.000
_cell.length_c   1.000
_cell.angle_alpha   90.00
_cell.angle_beta   90.00
_cell.angle_gamma   90.00
#
_symmetry.space_group_name_H-M   'P 1'
#
loop_
_entity.id
_entity.type
_entity.pdbx_description
1 polymer ?
#
loop_
_entity_poly.entity_id
_entity_poly.type
_entity_poly.pdbx_seq_one_letter_code
_entity_poly.pdbx_strand_id
1 'polypeptide(L)'
;MLGSNYQKSILTIDEVFLTGIEFTDDVCFSGESGQEVYDKPIEEGGKPITGLVYERYRNGNLAYYSYYKNGIAEGDYVNFFENGKVESFREMCRGVLFGQSLSWFDNGILKSMASYKYGFKIIYREWNIGGELVNEMLEPNDFEKSMIEKYDKWNMQTEN
;
A
#
# COMPACT_ATOMS: atom_id res chain seq x y z
N MET A 1 -24.58 17.28 -5.33
CA MET A 1 -24.85 16.12 -6.21
C MET A 1 -24.00 16.33 -7.44
N LEU A 2 -23.11 15.47 -7.92
CA LEU A 2 -22.73 14.06 -7.71
C LEU A 2 -21.20 14.06 -7.50
N GLY A 3 -20.49 13.11 -6.91
CA GLY A 3 -20.72 11.73 -6.58
C GLY A 3 -19.35 11.05 -6.62
N SER A 4 -18.93 10.39 -5.55
CA SER A 4 -17.96 9.28 -5.59
C SER A 4 -17.88 8.63 -4.22
N ASN A 5 -18.90 7.86 -3.85
CA ASN A 5 -18.67 6.73 -2.95
C ASN A 5 -17.94 5.64 -3.75
N TYR A 6 -16.72 5.95 -4.21
CA TYR A 6 -15.79 4.92 -4.63
C TYR A 6 -15.18 4.37 -3.35
N GLN A 7 -15.97 3.61 -2.60
CA GLN A 7 -15.46 2.89 -1.45
C GLN A 7 -14.78 1.66 -2.03
N LYS A 8 -13.48 1.80 -2.33
CA LYS A 8 -12.64 0.67 -2.71
C LYS A 8 -12.79 -0.37 -1.62
N SER A 9 -13.28 -1.55 -1.97
CA SER A 9 -13.61 -2.58 -0.99
C SER A 9 -12.31 -3.23 -0.55
N ILE A 10 -11.87 -2.93 0.67
CA ILE A 10 -10.86 -3.73 1.37
C ILE A 10 -11.39 -5.17 1.41
N LEU A 11 -10.52 -6.14 1.09
CA LEU A 11 -10.89 -7.54 1.12
C LEU A 11 -11.30 -7.95 2.53
N THR A 12 -12.30 -8.83 2.62
CA THR A 12 -12.60 -9.52 3.86
C THR A 12 -11.45 -10.46 4.24
N ILE A 13 -11.32 -10.77 5.53
CA ILE A 13 -10.30 -11.69 6.03
C ILE A 13 -10.41 -13.06 5.34
N ASP A 14 -11.63 -13.55 5.11
CA ASP A 14 -11.87 -14.83 4.43
C ASP A 14 -11.39 -14.81 2.97
N GLU A 15 -11.60 -13.72 2.24
CA GLU A 15 -11.08 -13.57 0.87
C GLU A 15 -9.54 -13.57 0.85
N VAL A 16 -8.92 -12.90 1.82
CA VAL A 16 -7.46 -12.87 1.95
C VAL A 16 -6.91 -14.28 2.19
N PHE A 17 -7.49 -15.01 3.15
CA PHE A 17 -7.05 -16.36 3.47
C PHE A 17 -7.36 -17.39 2.37
N LEU A 18 -8.42 -17.17 1.58
CA LEU A 18 -8.79 -18.06 0.49
C LEU A 18 -7.86 -17.91 -0.73
N THR A 19 -7.36 -16.69 -0.99
CA THR A 19 -6.67 -16.37 -2.24
C THR A 19 -5.21 -15.98 -2.08
N GLY A 20 -4.79 -15.68 -0.84
CA GLY A 20 -3.46 -15.21 -0.53
C GLY A 20 -2.48 -16.31 -0.12
N ILE A 21 -1.20 -15.98 -0.22
CA ILE A 21 -0.07 -16.77 0.28
C ILE A 21 0.38 -16.15 1.59
N GLU A 22 0.57 -16.95 2.63
CA GLU A 22 1.04 -16.46 3.91
C GLU A 22 2.57 -16.32 3.93
N PHE A 23 3.09 -15.29 4.61
CA PHE A 23 4.53 -15.06 4.72
C PHE A 23 5.29 -16.03 5.64
N THR A 24 4.59 -16.83 6.44
CA THR A 24 5.21 -17.69 7.45
C THR A 24 5.88 -18.91 6.80
N ASP A 25 7.13 -18.72 6.38
CA ASP A 25 8.06 -19.72 5.82
C ASP A 25 8.01 -19.90 4.29
N ASP A 26 6.96 -19.44 3.61
CA ASP A 26 6.76 -19.64 2.17
C ASP A 26 7.22 -18.47 1.28
N VAL A 27 7.71 -17.37 1.85
CA VAL A 27 8.26 -16.24 1.08
C VAL A 27 9.36 -15.50 1.84
N CYS A 28 10.25 -14.85 1.09
CA CYS A 28 11.26 -13.95 1.65
C CYS A 28 11.53 -12.74 0.75
N PHE A 29 12.01 -11.65 1.35
CA PHE A 29 12.59 -10.53 0.61
C PHE A 29 13.99 -10.93 0.15
N SER A 30 14.14 -11.25 -1.13
CA SER A 30 15.40 -11.77 -1.66
C SER A 30 15.82 -11.20 -3.02
N GLY A 31 15.08 -10.23 -3.56
CA GLY A 31 15.49 -9.58 -4.81
C GLY A 31 16.71 -8.69 -4.69
N GLU A 32 17.31 -8.37 -5.84
CA GLU A 32 18.54 -7.58 -5.93
C GLU A 32 18.39 -6.17 -5.33
N SER A 33 17.17 -5.63 -5.31
CA SER A 33 16.87 -4.33 -4.71
C SER A 33 16.34 -4.40 -3.26
N GLY A 34 16.10 -5.62 -2.75
CA GLY A 34 15.57 -5.86 -1.40
C GLY A 34 14.10 -5.49 -1.22
N GLN A 35 13.38 -5.23 -2.31
CA GLN A 35 11.95 -4.89 -2.29
C GLN A 35 11.08 -6.01 -2.85
N GLU A 36 11.69 -6.99 -3.51
CA GLU A 36 11.01 -8.07 -4.19
C GLU A 36 10.70 -9.23 -3.23
N VAL A 37 9.47 -9.72 -3.31
CA VAL A 37 9.01 -10.92 -2.60
C VAL A 37 9.10 -12.14 -3.51
N TYR A 38 9.77 -13.17 -3.02
CA TYR A 38 9.99 -14.45 -3.71
C TYR A 38 9.42 -15.60 -2.88
N ASP A 39 9.10 -16.73 -3.53
CA ASP A 39 8.62 -17.97 -2.88
C ASP A 39 9.70 -18.69 -2.03
N LYS A 40 10.97 -18.31 -2.17
CA LYS A 40 12.12 -18.76 -1.37
C LYS A 40 13.36 -17.94 -1.79
N PRO A 41 14.52 -18.11 -1.13
CA PRO A 41 15.73 -17.37 -1.51
C PRO A 41 16.11 -17.56 -2.99
N ILE A 42 16.59 -16.49 -3.64
CA ILE A 42 17.05 -16.54 -5.05
C ILE A 42 18.15 -17.57 -5.24
N GLU A 43 19.05 -17.70 -4.27
CA GLU A 43 20.16 -18.66 -4.27
C GLU A 43 19.67 -20.12 -4.36
N GLU A 44 18.43 -20.38 -3.93
CA GLU A 44 17.77 -21.68 -3.99
C GLU A 44 16.83 -21.83 -5.21
N GLY A 45 16.91 -20.88 -6.16
CA GLY A 45 16.08 -20.85 -7.37
C GLY A 45 14.67 -20.32 -7.12
N GLY A 46 14.50 -19.42 -6.15
CA GLY A 46 13.24 -18.75 -5.88
C GLY A 46 12.69 -17.99 -7.08
N LYS A 47 11.36 -17.90 -7.16
CA LYS A 47 10.62 -17.16 -8.18
C LYS A 47 9.87 -15.99 -7.56
N PRO A 48 9.82 -14.86 -8.28
CA PRO A 48 9.11 -13.69 -7.79
C PRO A 48 7.60 -13.95 -7.72
N ILE A 49 6.98 -13.57 -6.61
CA ILE A 49 5.56 -13.81 -6.39
C ILE A 49 4.70 -12.89 -7.27
N THR A 50 3.62 -13.44 -7.83
CA THR A 50 2.53 -12.66 -8.40
C THR A 50 1.22 -13.12 -7.79
N GLY A 51 0.51 -12.23 -7.11
CA GLY A 51 -0.70 -12.55 -6.37
C GLY A 51 -0.82 -11.77 -5.07
N LEU A 52 -1.72 -12.24 -4.21
CA LEU A 52 -1.95 -11.67 -2.88
C LEU A 52 -1.04 -12.37 -1.86
N VAL A 53 -0.35 -11.59 -1.03
CA VAL A 53 0.46 -12.10 0.09
C VAL A 53 -0.04 -11.48 1.39
N TYR A 54 -0.01 -12.23 2.48
CA TYR A 54 -0.44 -11.74 3.79
C TYR A 54 0.43 -12.25 4.94
N GLU A 55 0.34 -11.55 6.06
CA GLU A 55 0.93 -11.97 7.34
C GLU A 55 -0.13 -11.99 8.44
N ARG A 56 0.12 -12.82 9.45
CA ARG A 56 -0.70 -12.86 10.66
C ARG A 56 0.11 -12.42 11.87
N TYR A 57 -0.57 -11.79 12.80
CA TYR A 57 -0.09 -11.62 14.15
C TYR A 57 0.02 -12.96 14.86
N ARG A 58 0.77 -13.00 15.97
CA ARG A 58 0.87 -14.19 16.83
C ARG A 58 -0.47 -14.67 17.38
N ASN A 59 -1.47 -13.79 17.46
CA ASN A 59 -2.83 -14.14 17.89
C ASN A 59 -3.67 -14.77 16.77
N GLY A 60 -3.12 -14.92 15.56
CA GLY A 60 -3.80 -15.50 14.39
C GLY A 60 -4.60 -14.50 13.56
N ASN A 61 -4.77 -13.26 14.03
CA ASN A 61 -5.45 -12.22 13.26
C ASN A 61 -4.57 -11.74 12.10
N LEU A 62 -5.21 -11.35 11.01
CA LEU A 62 -4.55 -10.75 9.86
C LEU A 62 -3.79 -9.48 10.30
N ALA A 63 -2.50 -9.40 9.97
CA ALA A 63 -1.64 -8.25 10.24
C ALA A 63 -1.58 -7.30 9.05
N TYR A 64 -1.32 -7.84 7.86
CA TYR A 64 -1.46 -7.09 6.61
C TYR A 64 -1.71 -8.02 5.43
N TYR A 65 -2.15 -7.43 4.31
CA TYR A 65 -2.02 -8.05 3.00
C TYR A 65 -1.51 -7.03 1.97
N SER A 66 -0.89 -7.54 0.90
CA SER A 66 -0.48 -6.75 -0.25
C SER A 66 -0.55 -7.56 -1.53
N TYR A 67 -0.89 -6.88 -2.63
CA TYR A 67 -0.73 -7.45 -3.96
C TYR A 67 0.69 -7.26 -4.48
N TYR A 68 1.18 -8.29 -5.17
CA TYR A 68 2.49 -8.32 -5.81
C TYR A 68 2.36 -8.74 -7.27
N LYS A 69 3.23 -8.18 -8.10
CA LYS A 69 3.42 -8.55 -9.50
C LYS A 69 4.91 -8.65 -9.76
N ASN A 70 5.37 -9.84 -10.15
CA ASN A 70 6.79 -10.15 -10.32
C ASN A 70 7.62 -9.72 -9.11
N GLY A 71 7.12 -10.04 -7.90
CA GLY A 71 7.78 -9.79 -6.63
C GLY A 71 7.65 -8.36 -6.14
N ILE A 72 7.20 -7.43 -6.97
CA ILE A 72 7.08 -6.00 -6.63
C ILE A 72 5.64 -5.67 -6.25
N ALA A 73 5.46 -4.87 -5.19
CA ALA A 73 4.12 -4.45 -4.76
C ALA A 73 3.38 -3.68 -5.86
N GLU A 74 2.17 -4.13 -6.19
CA GLU A 74 1.33 -3.60 -7.27
C GLU A 74 -0.14 -3.79 -6.91
N GLY A 75 -0.83 -2.71 -6.56
CA GLY A 75 -2.21 -2.73 -6.10
C GLY A 75 -2.36 -2.31 -4.64
N ASP A 76 -3.34 -2.87 -3.95
CA ASP A 76 -3.67 -2.46 -2.59
C ASP A 76 -2.73 -3.11 -1.56
N TYR A 77 -2.34 -2.31 -0.58
CA TYR A 77 -1.59 -2.69 0.62
C TYR A 77 -2.38 -2.25 1.85
N VAL A 78 -2.71 -3.19 2.74
CA VAL A 78 -3.59 -2.93 3.89
C VAL A 78 -3.01 -3.52 5.15
N ASN A 79 -2.86 -2.68 6.19
CA ASN A 79 -2.52 -3.10 7.54
C ASN A 79 -3.75 -3.12 8.42
N PHE A 80 -3.74 -4.00 9.42
CA PHE A 80 -4.76 -4.16 10.42
C PHE A 80 -4.14 -4.02 11.80
N PHE A 81 -4.87 -3.47 12.76
CA PHE A 81 -4.51 -3.59 14.17
C PHE A 81 -4.67 -5.05 14.64
N GLU A 82 -4.00 -5.42 15.74
CA GLU A 82 -4.15 -6.76 16.34
C GLU A 82 -5.61 -7.12 16.70
N ASN A 83 -6.50 -6.13 16.85
CA ASN A 83 -7.92 -6.33 17.09
C ASN A 83 -8.75 -6.60 15.82
N GLY A 84 -8.11 -6.68 14.64
CA GLY A 84 -8.73 -6.97 13.35
C GLY A 84 -9.33 -5.76 12.62
N LYS A 85 -9.29 -4.55 13.21
CA LYS A 85 -9.71 -3.33 12.50
C LYS A 85 -8.63 -2.86 11.54
N VAL A 86 -9.03 -2.22 10.44
CA VAL A 86 -8.10 -1.62 9.49
C VAL A 86 -7.31 -0.50 10.17
N GLU A 87 -5.98 -0.60 10.09
CA GLU A 87 -5.04 0.42 10.55
C GLU A 87 -4.66 1.39 9.43
N SER A 88 -4.35 0.87 8.24
CA SER A 88 -3.99 1.71 7.10
C SER A 88 -4.26 1.03 5.78
N PHE A 89 -4.48 1.84 4.75
CA PHE A 89 -4.67 1.43 3.37
C PHE A 89 -3.76 2.27 2.48
N ARG A 90 -3.13 1.66 1.47
CA ARG A 90 -2.24 2.34 0.53
C ARG A 90 -2.38 1.74 -0.87
N GLU A 91 -2.31 2.59 -1.88
CA GLU A 91 -2.22 2.17 -3.28
C GLU A 91 -0.76 2.17 -3.74
N MET A 92 -0.32 1.02 -4.25
CA MET A 92 1.04 0.77 -4.71
C MET A 92 1.05 0.56 -6.24
N CYS A 93 2.07 1.08 -6.91
CA CYS A 93 2.34 0.80 -8.32
C CYS A 93 3.86 0.65 -8.48
N ARG A 94 4.31 -0.49 -9.00
CA ARG A 94 5.72 -0.81 -9.20
C ARG A 94 6.59 -0.52 -7.97
N GLY A 95 6.10 -0.91 -6.79
CA GLY A 95 6.83 -0.82 -5.52
C GLY A 95 6.76 0.54 -4.82
N VAL A 96 6.13 1.56 -5.44
CA VAL A 96 6.01 2.90 -4.84
C VAL A 96 4.56 3.30 -4.63
N LEU A 97 4.31 4.23 -3.69
CA LEU A 97 2.98 4.79 -3.47
C LEU A 97 2.49 5.53 -4.71
N PHE A 98 1.30 5.17 -5.18
CA PHE A 98 0.66 5.76 -6.33
C PHE A 98 -0.86 5.72 -6.14
N GLY A 99 -1.44 6.84 -5.70
CA GLY A 99 -2.84 6.93 -5.33
C GLY A 99 -3.02 7.32 -3.86
N GLN A 100 -4.07 6.82 -3.24
CA GLN A 100 -4.48 7.15 -1.88
C GLN A 100 -3.66 6.41 -0.82
N SER A 101 -3.45 7.08 0.30
CA SER A 101 -2.97 6.51 1.55
C SER A 101 -3.86 7.01 2.68
N LEU A 102 -4.43 6.09 3.44
CA LEU A 102 -5.31 6.36 4.57
C LEU A 102 -4.77 5.65 5.81
N SER A 103 -4.90 6.27 6.97
CA SER A 103 -4.68 5.59 8.25
C SER A 103 -5.72 5.99 9.27
N TRP A 104 -6.01 5.09 10.21
CA TRP A 104 -7.00 5.27 11.25
C TRP A 104 -6.35 5.08 12.62
N PHE A 105 -6.98 5.63 13.64
CA PHE A 105 -6.75 5.21 15.02
C PHE A 105 -7.48 3.87 15.28
N ASP A 106 -7.09 3.17 16.34
CA ASP A 106 -7.70 1.90 16.77
C ASP A 106 -9.21 2.02 17.14
N ASN A 107 -9.65 3.23 17.46
CA ASN A 107 -11.05 3.59 17.66
C ASN A 107 -11.83 3.77 16.34
N GLY A 108 -11.18 3.73 15.18
CA GLY A 108 -11.75 3.86 13.85
C GLY A 108 -11.84 5.29 13.30
N ILE A 109 -11.39 6.29 14.06
CA ILE A 109 -11.33 7.68 13.59
C ILE A 109 -10.20 7.82 12.57
N LEU A 110 -10.45 8.54 11.47
CA LEU A 110 -9.43 8.83 10.47
C LEU A 110 -8.29 9.62 11.10
N LYS A 111 -7.07 9.08 11.00
CA LYS A 111 -5.85 9.68 11.51
C LYS A 111 -5.15 10.49 10.44
N SER A 112 -5.02 9.96 9.24
CA SER A 112 -4.43 10.72 8.13
C SER A 112 -4.93 10.26 6.77
N MET A 113 -4.85 11.18 5.81
CA MET A 113 -5.16 10.96 4.41
C MET A 113 -4.10 11.66 3.56
N ALA A 114 -3.58 10.97 2.56
CA ALA A 114 -2.75 11.56 1.54
C ALA A 114 -3.04 11.00 0.16
N SER A 115 -2.67 11.77 -0.86
CA SER A 115 -2.52 11.29 -2.22
C SER A 115 -1.05 11.32 -2.63
N TYR A 116 -0.64 10.34 -3.41
CA TYR A 116 0.73 10.13 -3.85
C TYR A 116 0.79 9.91 -5.35
N LYS A 117 1.92 10.28 -5.94
CA LYS A 117 2.27 9.92 -7.32
C LYS A 117 3.76 9.71 -7.41
N TYR A 118 4.18 8.54 -7.90
CA TYR A 118 5.58 8.12 -7.96
C TYR A 118 6.30 8.23 -6.60
N GLY A 119 5.60 7.97 -5.50
CA GLY A 119 6.11 8.12 -4.14
C GLY A 119 6.12 9.54 -3.58
N PHE A 120 5.87 10.57 -4.41
CA PHE A 120 5.76 11.96 -3.95
C PHE A 120 4.37 12.25 -3.42
N LYS A 121 4.30 12.87 -2.24
CA LYS A 121 3.06 13.28 -1.60
C LYS A 121 2.52 14.53 -2.31
N ILE A 122 1.24 14.51 -2.70
CA ILE A 122 0.59 15.63 -3.38
C ILE A 122 -0.27 16.41 -2.39
N ILE A 123 -1.18 15.73 -1.71
CA ILE A 123 -2.04 16.31 -0.66
C ILE A 123 -1.86 15.46 0.60
N TYR A 124 -1.93 16.09 1.77
CA TYR A 124 -1.94 15.42 3.06
C TYR A 124 -2.80 16.17 4.06
N ARG A 125 -3.50 15.41 4.90
CA ARG A 125 -4.24 15.90 6.05
C ARG A 125 -4.06 14.92 7.20
N GLU A 126 -3.98 15.46 8.40
CA GLU A 126 -3.84 14.70 9.64
C GLU A 126 -4.83 15.22 10.67
N TRP A 127 -5.48 14.29 11.36
CA TRP A 127 -6.42 14.57 12.42
C TRP A 127 -5.93 13.92 13.71
N ASN A 128 -6.24 14.57 14.84
CA ASN A 128 -6.01 13.97 16.15
C ASN A 128 -7.11 12.94 16.49
N ILE A 129 -6.97 12.28 17.64
CA ILE A 129 -7.94 11.28 18.11
C ILE A 129 -9.33 11.88 18.42
N GLY A 130 -9.44 13.20 18.59
CA GLY A 130 -10.71 13.92 18.72
C GLY A 130 -11.38 14.22 17.37
N GLY A 131 -10.73 13.89 16.25
CA GLY A 131 -11.22 14.18 14.90
C GLY A 131 -10.96 15.62 14.43
N GLU A 132 -10.13 16.38 15.14
CA GLU A 132 -9.77 17.75 14.77
C GLU A 132 -8.58 17.73 13.80
N LEU A 133 -8.64 18.53 12.74
CA LEU A 133 -7.54 18.68 11.78
C LEU A 133 -6.36 19.37 12.49
N VAL A 134 -5.20 18.72 12.50
CA VAL A 134 -3.99 19.23 13.16
C VAL A 134 -2.85 19.55 12.19
N ASN A 135 -2.91 19.03 10.97
CA ASN A 135 -1.90 19.30 9.95
C ASN A 135 -2.49 19.16 8.55
N GLU A 136 -2.05 20.00 7.62
CA GLU A 136 -2.40 19.88 6.21
C GLU A 136 -1.28 20.35 5.28
N MET A 137 -1.29 19.76 4.09
CA MET A 137 -0.50 20.13 2.93
C MET A 137 -1.41 19.96 1.71
N LEU A 138 -1.59 21.02 0.92
CA LEU A 138 -2.53 21.01 -0.20
C LEU A 138 -1.84 20.80 -1.56
N GLU A 139 -0.52 20.92 -1.59
CA GLU A 139 0.28 20.71 -2.78
C GLU A 139 1.73 20.31 -2.42
N PRO A 140 2.45 19.61 -3.32
CA PRO A 140 3.86 19.33 -3.13
C PRO A 140 4.71 20.60 -3.20
N ASN A 141 5.94 20.53 -2.70
CA ASN A 141 6.91 21.60 -2.92
C ASN A 141 7.39 21.65 -4.39
N ASP A 142 8.06 22.73 -4.79
CA ASP A 142 8.49 22.94 -6.19
C ASP A 142 9.39 21.82 -6.72
N PHE A 143 10.25 21.27 -5.86
CA PHE A 143 11.11 20.15 -6.25
C PHE A 143 10.27 18.91 -6.54
N GLU A 144 9.38 18.53 -5.63
CA GLU A 144 8.48 17.37 -5.80
C GLU A 144 7.57 17.53 -7.03
N LYS A 145 6.99 18.73 -7.24
CA LYS A 145 6.22 19.08 -8.44
C LYS A 145 7.05 18.84 -9.71
N SER A 146 8.29 19.33 -9.74
CA SER A 146 9.18 19.15 -10.90
C SER A 146 9.50 17.68 -11.19
N MET A 147 9.64 16.87 -10.14
CA MET A 147 9.90 15.44 -10.26
C MET A 147 8.66 14.69 -10.78
N ILE A 148 7.47 15.00 -10.25
CA ILE A 148 6.21 14.43 -10.73
C ILE A 148 6.01 14.72 -12.22
N GLU A 149 6.19 15.97 -12.65
CA GLU A 149 6.05 16.36 -14.06
C GLU A 149 7.06 15.64 -14.98
N LYS A 150 8.29 15.46 -14.50
CA LYS A 150 9.32 14.71 -15.24
C LYS A 150 8.91 13.27 -15.46
N TYR A 151 8.40 12.59 -14.42
CA TYR A 151 7.96 11.20 -14.53
C TYR A 151 6.70 11.03 -15.39
N ASP A 152 5.78 12.01 -15.35
CA ASP A 152 4.62 12.01 -16.25
C ASP A 152 5.02 12.05 -17.73
N LYS A 153 5.96 12.93 -18.09
CA LYS A 153 6.49 13.00 -19.47
C LYS A 153 7.17 11.71 -19.90
N TRP A 154 7.89 11.06 -19.00
CA TRP A 154 8.58 9.80 -19.29
C TRP A 154 7.57 8.66 -19.56
N ASN A 155 6.55 8.51 -18.73
CA ASN A 155 5.53 7.46 -18.91
C ASN A 155 4.73 7.64 -20.21
N MET A 156 4.40 8.87 -20.60
CA MET A 156 3.72 9.16 -21.88
C MET A 156 4.55 8.78 -23.11
N GLN A 157 5.88 8.76 -23.00
CA GLN A 157 6.77 8.39 -24.10
C GLN A 157 6.95 6.88 -24.22
N THR A 158 6.85 6.15 -23.11
CA THR A 158 7.03 4.69 -23.06
C THR A 158 5.76 3.90 -23.38
N GLU A 159 4.60 4.54 -23.41
CA GLU A 159 3.31 3.94 -23.81
C GLU A 159 3.00 4.10 -25.31
N ASN A 160 3.86 4.78 -26.08
CA ASN A 160 3.82 4.87 -27.55
C ASN A 160 4.91 4.02 -28.20
#